data_AF-A0A2R6QA85-F1
#
_entry.id   AF-A0A2R6QA85-F1
#
_cell.length_a   1.000
_cell.length_b   1.000
_cell.length_c   1.000
_cell.angle_alpha   90.00
_cell.angle_beta   90.00
_cell.angle_gamma   90.00
#
_symmetry.space_group_name_H-M   'P 1'
#
loop_
_entity.id
_entity.type
_entity.pdbx_description
1 polymer ?
#
loop_
_entity_poly.entity_id
_entity_poly.type
_entity_poly.pdbx_seq_one_letter_code
_entity_poly.pdbx_strand_id
1 'polypeptide(L)' 'MLGSQSQTIIGRPILPDASVRAVVEEHALDAKVIIFKKKRRKNYRTEGHRQELTQPRITDIQGIEKPEPAPAGKTEKVTA' A
#
# COMPACT_ATOMS: atom_id res chain seq x y z
N MET A 1 -8.15 1.76 10.97
CA MET A 1 -7.49 1.10 12.11
C MET A 1 -5.99 1.37 11.98
N LEU A 2 -5.31 1.71 13.07
CA LEU A 2 -3.85 1.86 13.14
C LEU A 2 -3.30 0.83 14.13
N GLY A 3 -2.21 0.15 13.77
CA GLY A 3 -1.62 -0.90 14.59
C GLY A 3 -0.14 -0.65 14.86
N SER A 4 0.26 -0.85 16.11
CA SER A 4 1.65 -0.91 16.56
C SER A 4 1.89 -2.22 17.30
N GLN A 5 3.13 -2.46 17.74
CA GLN A 5 3.47 -3.70 18.46
C GLN A 5 2.73 -3.83 19.80
N SER A 6 2.44 -2.70 20.47
CA SER A 6 1.84 -2.67 21.81
C SER A 6 0.37 -2.24 21.80
N GLN A 7 -0.04 -1.43 20.83
CA GLN A 7 -1.37 -0.81 20.81
C GLN A 7 -2.01 -0.86 19.43
N THR A 8 -3.31 -1.10 19.41
CA THR A 8 -4.15 -1.04 18.23
C THR A 8 -5.27 -0.01 18.44
N ILE A 9 -5.40 0.93 17.51
CA ILE A 9 -6.40 1.99 17.52
C ILE A 9 -7.45 1.68 16.44
N ILE A 10 -8.69 1.50 16.87
CA ILE A 10 -9.82 1.18 15.98
C ILE A 10 -10.60 2.46 15.71
N GLY A 11 -10.73 2.84 14.42
CA GLY A 11 -11.50 4.01 13.99
C GLY A 11 -12.97 3.67 13.75
N ARG A 12 -13.83 4.70 13.75
CA ARG A 12 -15.26 4.59 13.44
C ARG A 12 -15.71 5.81 12.64
N PRO A 13 -15.82 5.79 11.30
CA PRO A 13 -15.22 4.88 10.32
C PRO A 13 -13.76 5.24 9.96
N ILE A 14 -13.35 6.49 10.20
CA ILE A 14 -11.98 6.98 10.01
C ILE A 14 -11.31 7.23 11.36
N LEU A 15 -9.98 7.36 11.37
CA LEU A 15 -9.26 7.90 12.52
C LEU A 15 -8.94 9.37 12.22
N PRO A 16 -9.48 10.33 13.00
CA PRO A 16 -9.07 11.73 12.87
C PRO A 16 -7.57 11.85 13.17
N ASP A 17 -6.89 12.73 12.42
CA ASP A 17 -5.46 13.05 12.54
C ASP A 17 -4.45 11.94 12.18
N ALA A 18 -4.92 10.82 11.64
CA ALA A 18 -4.07 9.82 11.00
C ALA A 18 -3.76 10.22 9.55
N SER A 19 -2.49 10.09 9.12
CA SER A 19 -2.12 10.30 7.71
C SER A 19 -1.15 9.23 7.21
N VAL A 20 -1.32 8.83 5.95
CA VAL A 20 -0.42 7.92 5.25
C VAL A 20 0.23 8.68 4.11
N ARG A 21 1.56 8.78 4.13
CA ARG A 21 2.33 9.39 3.05
C ARG A 21 2.76 8.30 2.08
N ALA A 22 2.54 8.53 0.80
CA ALA A 22 2.91 7.63 -0.28
C ALA A 22 3.45 8.41 -1.47
N VAL A 23 4.30 7.76 -2.25
CA VAL A 23 4.81 8.25 -3.54
C VAL A 23 4.27 7.35 -4.64
N VAL A 24 3.77 7.96 -5.71
CA VAL A 24 3.38 7.21 -6.91
C VAL A 24 4.64 6.91 -7.71
N GLU A 25 4.93 5.63 -7.91
CA GLU A 25 6.10 5.20 -8.68
C GLU A 25 5.77 5.15 -10.16
N GLU A 26 4.69 4.45 -10.52
CA GLU A 26 4.25 4.33 -11.91
C GLU A 26 2.75 4.15 -12.07
N HIS A 27 2.29 4.41 -13.29
CA HIS A 27 0.97 4.04 -13.78
C HIS A 27 1.15 2.92 -14.80
N ALA A 28 0.58 1.75 -14.51
CA ALA A 28 0.75 0.54 -15.29
C ALA A 28 -0.61 0.03 -15.81
N LEU A 29 -0.56 -0.75 -16.89
CA LEU A 29 -1.73 -1.49 -17.37
C LEU A 29 -1.69 -2.92 -16.84
N ASP A 30 -2.79 -3.37 -16.25
CA ASP A 30 -2.95 -4.73 -15.78
C ASP A 30 -2.91 -5.75 -16.95
N ALA A 31 -2.73 -7.01 -16.59
CA ALA A 31 -2.85 -8.13 -17.51
C ALA A 31 -4.19 -8.07 -18.26
N LYS A 32 -4.16 -8.48 -19.53
CA LYS A 32 -5.36 -8.46 -20.37
C LYS A 32 -6.38 -9.47 -19.86
N VAL A 33 -7.49 -8.99 -19.31
CA VAL A 33 -8.64 -9.81 -18.95
C VAL A 33 -9.48 -10.04 -20.20
N ILE A 34 -9.64 -11.30 -20.60
CA ILE A 34 -10.39 -11.69 -21.79
C ILE A 34 -11.84 -11.92 -21.40
N ILE A 35 -12.75 -11.09 -21.92
CA ILE A 35 -14.18 -11.21 -21.70
C ILE A 35 -14.77 -12.03 -22.85
N PHE A 36 -14.98 -13.32 -22.58
CA PHE A 36 -15.60 -14.22 -23.53
C PHE A 36 -17.11 -14.30 -23.31
N LYS A 37 -17.88 -13.73 -24.24
CA LYS A 37 -19.35 -13.86 -24.29
C LYS A 37 -19.73 -14.66 -25.52
N LYS A 38 -20.56 -15.70 -25.36
CA LYS A 38 -21.03 -16.53 -26.49
C LYS A 38 -22.54 -16.72 -26.44
N LYS A 39 -23.18 -16.43 -27.58
CA LYS A 39 -24.56 -16.85 -27.85
C LYS A 39 -24.59 -17.58 -29.20
N ARG A 40 -25.30 -18.72 -29.23
CA ARG A 40 -25.39 -19.58 -30.42
C ARG A 40 -26.02 -18.79 -31.60
N ARG A 41 -25.46 -18.93 -32.80
CA ARG A 41 -25.91 -18.30 -34.06
C ARG A 41 -25.91 -16.77 -34.08
N LYS A 42 -25.06 -16.12 -33.28
CA LYS A 42 -25.01 -14.64 -33.19
C LYS A 42 -23.63 -14.01 -33.43
N ASN A 43 -22.67 -14.75 -33.99
CA ASN A 43 -21.35 -14.24 -34.37
C ASN A 43 -20.68 -13.33 -33.31
N TYR A 44 -20.78 -13.71 -32.05
CA TYR A 44 -20.18 -12.95 -30.95
C TYR A 44 -18.65 -12.94 -31.07
N ARG A 45 -18.05 -11.77 -30.81
CA ARG A 45 -16.59 -11.56 -30.78
C ARG A 45 -16.10 -11.46 -29.35
N THR A 46 -14.83 -11.80 -29.14
CA THR A 46 -14.18 -11.74 -27.83
C THR A 46 -13.62 -10.34 -27.62
N GLU A 47 -13.85 -9.76 -26.46
CA GLU A 47 -13.31 -8.45 -26.07
C GLU A 47 -12.24 -8.64 -24.99
N GLY A 48 -11.31 -7.70 -24.90
CA GLY A 48 -10.31 -7.69 -23.83
C GLY A 48 -10.33 -6.36 -23.11
N HIS A 49 -10.15 -6.40 -21.79
CA HIS A 49 -9.98 -5.24 -20.94
C HIS A 49 -8.58 -5.23 -20.33
N ARG A 50 -7.96 -4.05 -20.26
CA ARG A 50 -6.75 -3.81 -19.47
C ARG A 50 -7.07 -2.67 -18.53
N GLN A 51 -7.00 -2.95 -17.23
CA GLN A 51 -7.29 -1.95 -16.21
C GLN A 51 -6.07 -1.05 -16.02
N GLU A 52 -6.27 0.26 -15.97
CA GLU A 52 -5.24 1.19 -15.52
C GLU A 52 -5.08 1.06 -14.01
N LEU A 53 -3.84 0.79 -13.59
CA LEU A 53 -3.43 0.65 -12.22
C LEU A 53 -2.37 1.69 -11.89
N THR A 54 -2.32 2.07 -10.62
CA THR A 54 -1.27 2.95 -10.09
C THR A 54 -0.54 2.17 -9.01
N GLN A 55 0.79 2.23 -9.02
CA GLN A 55 1.63 1.60 -8.03
C GLN A 55 2.16 2.65 -7.03
N PRO A 56 1.48 2.84 -5.89
CA PRO A 56 1.99 3.68 -4.82
C PRO A 56 2.93 2.90 -3.89
N ARG A 57 4.09 3.49 -3.59
CA ARG A 57 4.95 3.06 -2.48
C ARG A 57 4.65 3.87 -1.23
N ILE A 58 4.37 3.17 -0.13
CA ILE A 58 4.11 3.80 1.17
C ILE A 58 5.44 4.21 1.81
N THR A 59 5.54 5.47 2.25
CA THR A 59 6.76 6.02 2.85
C THR A 59 6.66 6.19 4.35
N ASP A 60 5.51 6.66 4.85
CA ASP A 60 5.34 6.98 6.27
C ASP A 60 3.87 6.87 6.70
N ILE A 61 3.66 6.55 7.97
CA ILE A 61 2.35 6.44 8.60
C ILE A 61 2.39 7.25 9.90
N GLN A 62 1.52 8.25 9.99
CA GLN A 62 1.42 9.20 11.11
C GLN A 62 0.12 8.98 11.88
N GLY A 63 0.13 9.28 13.17
CA GLY A 63 -1.00 9.08 14.09
C GLY A 63 -0.80 7.96 15.13
N ILE A 64 0.44 7.45 15.25
CA ILE A 64 0.84 6.55 16.33
C ILE A 64 2.04 7.22 17.04
N GLU A 65 1.99 7.37 18.36
CA GLU A 65 3.18 7.70 19.14
C GLU A 65 4.19 6.56 18.98
N LYS A 66 5.25 6.82 18.21
CA LYS A 66 6.31 5.84 17.96
C LYS A 66 7.09 5.69 19.27
N PRO A 67 7.12 4.50 19.93
CA PRO A 67 8.07 4.31 21.03
C PRO A 67 9.47 4.45 20.43
N GLU A 68 10.23 5.38 21.00
CA GLU A 68 11.56 5.79 20.55
C GLU A 68 12.45 4.54 20.37
N PRO A 69 13.12 4.34 19.21
CA PRO A 69 14.11 3.30 19.10
C PRO A 69 15.28 3.67 20.03
N ALA A 70 15.58 2.79 21.00
CA ALA A 70 16.68 2.96 21.94
C ALA A 70 17.98 3.37 21.22
N PRO A 71 18.76 4.34 21.75
CA PRO A 71 19.97 4.81 21.09
C PRO A 71 21.01 3.69 21.04
N ALA A 72 21.41 3.30 19.83
CA ALA A 72 22.58 2.44 19.61
C ALA A 72 23.83 3.19 20.09
N GLY A 73 24.38 2.75 21.23
CA GLY A 73 25.59 3.31 21.82
C GLY A 73 26.78 3.23 20.87
N LYS A 74 27.43 4.38 20.65
CA LYS A 74 28.73 4.45 19.99
C LYS A 74 29.77 3.81 20.91
N THR A 75 30.44 2.75 20.46
CA THR A 75 31.66 2.25 21.10
C THR A 75 32.84 3.04 20.53
N GLU A 76 33.31 4.03 21.28
CA GLU A 76 34.65 4.59 21.10
C GLU A 76 35.68 3.52 21.46
N LYS A 77 36.49 3.09 20.50
CA LYS A 77 37.69 2.30 20.78
C LYS A 77 38.76 3.26 21.28
N VAL A 78 38.99 3.26 22.59
CA VAL A 78 40.15 3.90 23.22
C VAL A 78 41.37 2.99 23.03
N THR A 79 42.43 3.62 22.55
CA THR A 79 43.80 3.12 22.30
C THR A 79 44.44 2.50 23.54
N ALA A 80 45.22 1.43 23.35
CA ALA A 80 46.32 1.02 24.22
C ALA A 80 47.49 0.58 23.34
#